data_AF-A0A9Q7FFR3-F1
#
_entry.id   AF-A0A9Q7FFR3-F1
#
_cell.length_a   1.000
_cell.length_b   1.000
_cell.length_c   1.000
_cell.angle_alpha   90.00
_cell.angle_beta   90.00
_cell.angle_gamma   90.00
#
_symmetry.space_group_name_H-M   'P 1'
#
loop_
_entity.id
_entity.type
_entity.pdbx_description
1 polymer ?
#
loop_
_entity_poly.entity_id
_entity_poly.type
_entity_poly.pdbx_seq_one_letter_code
_entity_poly.pdbx_strand_id
1 'polypeptide(L)'
;MDETAWPAWTLHWDLPENVTPPEVLARHSVPKLLERLEENLPLQVIEHRGMFNLGNRIQECTASSLLAALGQGGRNLSELDVCLTSDNVPIVSHDLNTWRVSEKLGDNLFNEIHSSDIKDVPVIIREVSNGVIQDRYLETIDHIPLLDEILGKVFSANPDATIFLDGRNYEAHVIVAWLSHRPEYHQRVVVLFYTFEYPHGSAFVDAVLKAQPASDWRKSIALMPALFPEELCRLARLRQVTEPTVDDLYLAGKTWIDSLLMQDMRIVAVHVVFSRVTKNLLGRVVVADVLLAFDSDQAAVRLAHYVKEDTMIRAKRPHLKFAAVTRCYDFAAFLDCGERAEFSIDIKTGRARRHETDERKYIRWRKGTPGNSATIADWVISDRSEDEMAIWEWRNQGIDREVSHLSPHLDVNV
;
A
#
# COMPACT_ATOMS: atom_id res chain seq x y z
N MET A 1 -32.73 2.83 10.83
CA MET A 1 -31.42 2.63 10.19
C MET A 1 -30.49 3.53 10.96
N ASP A 2 -29.54 2.98 11.71
CA ASP A 2 -28.61 3.81 12.47
C ASP A 2 -27.82 4.68 11.49
N GLU A 3 -27.92 6.01 11.65
CA GLU A 3 -27.23 6.97 10.80
C GLU A 3 -25.72 6.82 11.01
N THR A 4 -24.99 6.56 9.92
CA THR A 4 -23.53 6.53 9.91
C THR A 4 -22.98 7.86 9.43
N ALA A 5 -21.88 8.32 10.03
CA ALA A 5 -21.19 9.53 9.56
C ALA A 5 -20.40 9.28 8.26
N TRP A 6 -20.14 8.01 7.92
CA TRP A 6 -19.35 7.65 6.75
C TRP A 6 -20.16 7.83 5.46
N PRO A 7 -19.62 8.53 4.45
CA PRO A 7 -20.30 8.66 3.18
C PRO A 7 -20.36 7.32 2.46
N ALA A 8 -21.56 6.96 1.99
CA ALA A 8 -21.70 5.92 0.99
C ALA A 8 -21.29 6.49 -0.38
N TRP A 9 -20.59 5.69 -1.17
CA TRP A 9 -20.16 6.10 -2.50
C TRP A 9 -20.51 5.07 -3.58
N THR A 10 -20.60 5.54 -4.81
CA THR A 10 -20.75 4.72 -6.02
C THR A 10 -19.63 5.05 -6.99
N LEU A 11 -19.18 4.04 -7.72
CA LEU A 11 -18.06 4.22 -8.62
C LEU A 11 -18.42 5.07 -9.84
N HIS A 12 -17.59 6.06 -10.15
CA HIS A 12 -17.74 6.92 -11.32
C HIS A 12 -16.44 6.94 -12.11
N TRP A 13 -16.56 6.72 -13.42
CA TRP A 13 -15.45 6.75 -14.37
C TRP A 13 -15.43 8.08 -15.10
N ASP A 14 -14.30 8.79 -14.99
CA ASP A 14 -14.05 10.02 -15.73
C ASP A 14 -13.20 9.73 -16.97
N LEU A 15 -13.79 9.11 -17.99
CA LEU A 15 -13.08 8.62 -19.17
C LEU A 15 -13.32 9.50 -20.40
N PRO A 16 -12.39 9.49 -21.37
CA PRO A 16 -12.64 10.05 -22.69
C PRO A 16 -13.88 9.44 -23.37
N GLU A 17 -14.55 10.21 -24.23
CA GLU A 17 -15.85 9.84 -24.82
C GLU A 17 -15.85 8.47 -25.56
N ASN A 18 -14.70 8.06 -26.08
CA ASN A 18 -14.51 6.84 -26.87
C ASN A 18 -13.82 5.70 -26.09
N VAL A 19 -13.71 5.80 -24.76
CA VAL A 19 -13.04 4.81 -23.92
C VAL A 19 -14.03 4.27 -22.89
N THR A 20 -14.13 2.94 -22.78
CA THR A 20 -15.06 2.27 -21.87
C THR A 20 -14.35 1.66 -20.66
N PRO A 21 -15.00 1.56 -19.47
CA PRO A 21 -14.38 0.95 -18.30
C PRO A 21 -13.80 -0.47 -18.54
N PRO A 22 -14.47 -1.39 -19.27
CA PRO A 22 -13.88 -2.71 -19.55
C PRO A 22 -12.56 -2.65 -20.34
N GLU A 23 -12.44 -1.73 -21.31
CA GLU A 23 -11.20 -1.54 -22.09
C GLU A 23 -10.06 -1.03 -21.22
N VAL A 24 -10.38 -0.11 -20.30
CA VAL A 24 -9.42 0.45 -19.33
C VAL A 24 -8.94 -0.64 -18.38
N LEU A 25 -9.86 -1.42 -17.81
CA LEU A 25 -9.54 -2.54 -16.93
C LEU A 25 -8.67 -3.60 -17.62
N ALA A 26 -9.00 -3.97 -18.86
CA ALA A 26 -8.21 -4.93 -19.64
C ALA A 26 -6.76 -4.47 -19.89
N ARG A 27 -6.53 -3.15 -19.90
CA ARG A 27 -5.22 -2.53 -20.13
C ARG A 27 -4.41 -2.33 -18.84
N HIS A 28 -5.08 -1.87 -17.79
CA HIS A 28 -4.47 -1.39 -16.55
C HIS A 28 -4.59 -2.36 -15.37
N SER A 29 -5.29 -3.47 -15.53
CA SER A 29 -5.42 -4.49 -14.49
C SER A 29 -5.36 -5.88 -15.12
N VAL A 30 -4.21 -6.21 -15.72
CA VAL A 30 -4.09 -7.44 -16.51
C VAL A 30 -4.30 -8.71 -15.68
N PRO A 31 -4.91 -9.75 -16.28
CA PRO A 31 -4.97 -11.07 -15.66
C PRO A 31 -3.58 -11.68 -15.54
N LYS A 32 -3.36 -12.44 -14.46
CA LYS A 32 -2.14 -13.23 -14.20
C LYS A 32 -0.85 -12.43 -14.37
N LEU A 33 -0.78 -11.27 -13.74
CA LEU A 33 0.31 -10.31 -13.90
C LEU A 33 1.72 -10.92 -13.76
N LEU A 34 1.89 -11.89 -12.84
CA LEU A 34 3.18 -12.53 -12.61
C LEU A 34 3.65 -13.45 -13.74
N GLU A 35 2.74 -13.93 -14.60
CA GLU A 35 3.07 -14.68 -15.81
C GLU A 35 3.49 -13.74 -16.96
N ARG A 36 3.23 -12.43 -16.81
CA ARG A 36 3.40 -11.40 -17.86
C ARG A 36 4.51 -10.40 -17.54
N LEU A 37 5.41 -10.72 -16.60
CA LEU A 37 6.48 -9.82 -16.17
C LEU A 37 7.43 -9.42 -17.31
N GLU A 38 7.60 -10.29 -18.31
CA GLU A 38 8.48 -10.04 -19.45
C GLU A 38 7.86 -9.07 -20.47
N GLU A 39 6.55 -8.87 -20.42
CA GLU A 39 5.84 -7.99 -21.34
C GLU A 39 6.05 -6.51 -20.99
N ASN A 40 6.03 -5.67 -22.04
CA ASN A 40 5.96 -4.22 -21.91
C ASN A 40 4.49 -3.79 -21.81
N LEU A 41 3.94 -3.93 -20.61
CA LEU A 41 2.57 -3.54 -20.31
C LEU A 41 2.47 -2.03 -20.04
N PRO A 42 1.31 -1.42 -20.30
CA PRO A 42 0.97 -0.10 -19.74
C PRO A 42 1.02 -0.11 -18.21
N LEU A 43 0.85 1.06 -17.58
CA LEU A 43 0.73 1.19 -16.13
C LEU A 43 -0.27 0.16 -15.58
N GLN A 44 0.13 -0.64 -14.60
CA GLN A 44 -0.79 -1.55 -13.91
C GLN A 44 -1.21 -0.94 -12.58
N VAL A 45 -2.50 -0.86 -12.34
CA VAL A 45 -3.08 -0.21 -11.16
C VAL A 45 -3.65 -1.28 -10.24
N ILE A 46 -3.19 -1.27 -9.00
CA ILE A 46 -3.50 -2.23 -7.96
C ILE A 46 -4.42 -1.56 -6.95
N GLU A 47 -5.58 -2.17 -6.70
CA GLU A 47 -6.56 -1.67 -5.74
C GLU A 47 -6.02 -1.80 -4.31
N HIS A 48 -5.82 -0.69 -3.60
CA HIS A 48 -5.32 -0.73 -2.22
C HIS A 48 -6.41 -1.22 -1.26
N ARG A 49 -6.14 -2.31 -0.51
CA ARG A 49 -7.04 -2.93 0.49
C ARG A 49 -8.42 -3.40 -0.02
N GLY A 50 -8.58 -3.53 -1.33
CA GLY A 50 -9.86 -3.80 -1.99
C GLY A 50 -10.80 -2.59 -2.01
N MET A 51 -11.96 -2.75 -2.63
CA MET A 51 -12.90 -1.64 -2.87
C MET A 51 -13.87 -1.49 -1.70
N PHE A 52 -13.43 -0.81 -0.64
CA PHE A 52 -14.20 -0.64 0.59
C PHE A 52 -15.16 0.56 0.56
N ASN A 53 -16.23 0.48 1.34
CA ASN A 53 -17.31 1.47 1.35
C ASN A 53 -17.91 1.55 2.75
N LEU A 54 -17.30 2.39 3.59
CA LEU A 54 -17.63 2.48 5.01
C LEU A 54 -19.10 2.85 5.23
N GLY A 55 -19.65 3.78 4.44
CA GLY A 55 -21.06 4.16 4.48
C GLY A 55 -22.04 3.04 4.11
N ASN A 56 -21.58 2.04 3.34
CA ASN A 56 -22.34 0.82 3.00
C ASN A 56 -21.88 -0.41 3.80
N ARG A 57 -21.19 -0.21 4.93
CA ARG A 57 -20.74 -1.27 5.84
C ARG A 57 -19.75 -2.28 5.23
N ILE A 58 -18.94 -1.85 4.26
CA ILE A 58 -17.85 -2.64 3.69
C ILE A 58 -16.53 -2.05 4.20
N GLN A 59 -15.83 -2.79 5.05
CA GLN A 59 -14.54 -2.38 5.62
C GLN A 59 -13.37 -2.75 4.69
N GLU A 60 -12.28 -2.00 4.76
CA GLU A 60 -11.02 -2.33 4.07
C GLU A 60 -10.46 -3.68 4.53
N CYS A 61 -9.65 -4.34 3.69
CA CYS A 61 -9.02 -5.63 4.03
C CYS A 61 -10.01 -6.76 4.39
N THR A 62 -11.22 -6.77 3.82
CA THR A 62 -12.24 -7.79 4.08
C THR A 62 -12.58 -8.61 2.83
N ALA A 63 -13.31 -9.72 3.01
CA ALA A 63 -13.78 -10.51 1.87
C ALA A 63 -14.73 -9.69 0.99
N SER A 64 -15.62 -8.90 1.58
CA SER A 64 -16.50 -8.01 0.81
C SER A 64 -15.74 -6.96 0.01
N SER A 65 -14.72 -6.29 0.57
CA SER A 65 -13.95 -5.29 -0.19
C SER A 65 -13.18 -5.91 -1.36
N LEU A 66 -12.62 -7.10 -1.17
CA LEU A 66 -11.93 -7.82 -2.24
C LEU A 66 -12.87 -8.36 -3.31
N LEU A 67 -14.03 -8.90 -2.93
CA LEU A 67 -15.02 -9.38 -3.90
C LEU A 67 -15.68 -8.22 -4.65
N ALA A 68 -15.85 -7.05 -4.01
CA ALA A 68 -16.25 -5.84 -4.70
C ALA A 68 -15.20 -5.43 -5.74
N ALA A 69 -13.91 -5.47 -5.38
CA ALA A 69 -12.81 -5.17 -6.30
C ALA A 69 -12.69 -6.20 -7.43
N LEU A 70 -12.57 -7.49 -7.12
CA LEU A 70 -12.10 -8.53 -8.04
C LEU A 70 -13.22 -9.46 -8.55
N GLY A 71 -14.39 -9.46 -7.90
CA GLY A 71 -15.48 -10.40 -8.17
C GLY A 71 -16.38 -10.01 -9.35
N GLN A 72 -16.26 -8.78 -9.88
CA GLN A 72 -17.04 -8.34 -11.04
C GLN A 72 -16.13 -7.88 -12.20
N GLY A 73 -15.94 -8.79 -13.16
CA GLY A 73 -15.89 -8.51 -14.61
C GLY A 73 -14.67 -7.82 -15.23
N GLY A 74 -13.60 -7.49 -14.52
CA GLY A 74 -12.42 -6.95 -15.21
C GLY A 74 -11.19 -6.57 -14.38
N ARG A 75 -11.35 -6.31 -13.07
CA ARG A 75 -10.21 -6.10 -12.18
C ARG A 75 -9.60 -7.43 -11.76
N ASN A 76 -8.27 -7.45 -11.70
CA ASN A 76 -7.44 -8.61 -11.40
C ASN A 76 -6.35 -8.29 -10.37
N LEU A 77 -6.15 -7.03 -9.99
CA LEU A 77 -5.04 -6.62 -9.12
C LEU A 77 -5.58 -5.96 -7.85
N SER A 78 -5.23 -6.50 -6.69
CA SER A 78 -5.54 -5.90 -5.39
C SER A 78 -4.39 -6.10 -4.42
N GLU A 79 -4.27 -5.17 -3.49
CA GLU A 79 -3.38 -5.23 -2.34
C GLU A 79 -4.19 -5.49 -1.07
N LEU A 80 -3.54 -6.08 -0.06
CA LEU A 80 -4.05 -6.33 1.28
C LEU A 80 -2.93 -6.23 2.30
N ASP A 81 -3.21 -5.60 3.45
CA ASP A 81 -2.30 -5.60 4.59
C ASP A 81 -2.39 -6.93 5.36
N VAL A 82 -1.24 -7.51 5.69
CA VAL A 82 -1.13 -8.77 6.44
C VAL A 82 -0.36 -8.54 7.72
N CYS A 83 -0.88 -9.09 8.82
CA CYS A 83 -0.18 -9.19 10.10
C CYS A 83 -0.26 -10.61 10.66
N LEU A 84 0.52 -10.89 11.70
CA LEU A 84 0.55 -12.18 12.36
C LEU A 84 -0.18 -12.17 13.70
N THR A 85 -0.74 -13.33 14.00
CA THR A 85 -1.21 -13.72 15.33
C THR A 85 -0.05 -14.17 16.22
N SER A 86 -0.30 -14.35 17.51
CA SER A 86 0.70 -14.82 18.49
C SER A 86 1.31 -16.19 18.16
N ASP A 87 0.59 -17.03 17.40
CA ASP A 87 1.03 -18.33 16.89
C ASP A 87 1.56 -18.28 15.45
N ASN A 88 1.88 -17.08 14.94
CA ASN A 88 2.42 -16.83 13.59
C ASN A 88 1.47 -17.25 12.45
N VAL A 89 0.17 -17.32 12.69
CA VAL A 89 -0.82 -17.51 11.62
C VAL A 89 -1.11 -16.16 10.96
N PRO A 90 -0.95 -16.03 9.62
CA PRO A 90 -1.24 -14.79 8.93
C PRO A 90 -2.74 -14.49 8.84
N ILE A 91 -3.10 -13.25 9.13
CA ILE A 91 -4.44 -12.68 9.00
C ILE A 91 -4.40 -11.41 8.17
N VAL A 92 -5.55 -10.94 7.69
CA VAL A 92 -5.62 -9.70 6.91
C VAL A 92 -6.21 -8.57 7.76
N SER A 93 -5.42 -7.53 7.94
CA SER A 93 -5.83 -6.28 8.59
C SER A 93 -4.79 -5.19 8.35
N HIS A 94 -5.25 -3.97 8.09
CA HIS A 94 -4.38 -2.80 8.09
C HIS A 94 -3.85 -2.46 9.48
N ASP A 95 -4.71 -2.57 10.49
CA ASP A 95 -4.34 -2.23 11.85
C ASP A 95 -3.60 -3.41 12.49
N LEU A 96 -2.57 -3.11 13.27
CA LEU A 96 -1.91 -4.08 14.12
C LEU A 96 -2.66 -4.30 15.42
N ASN A 97 -3.61 -3.41 15.74
CA ASN A 97 -4.42 -3.44 16.94
C ASN A 97 -5.89 -3.70 16.58
N THR A 98 -6.56 -4.49 17.41
CA THR A 98 -7.94 -4.91 17.18
C THR A 98 -8.98 -3.83 17.43
N TRP A 99 -8.68 -2.77 18.17
CA TRP A 99 -9.69 -1.83 18.66
C TRP A 99 -10.57 -1.30 17.53
N ARG A 100 -10.02 -0.79 16.43
CA ARG A 100 -10.82 -0.27 15.30
C ARG A 100 -11.52 -1.37 14.50
N VAL A 101 -10.97 -2.59 14.54
CA VAL A 101 -11.35 -3.71 13.68
C VAL A 101 -12.42 -4.59 14.31
N SER A 102 -12.39 -4.78 15.63
CA SER A 102 -13.38 -5.58 16.35
C SER A 102 -13.49 -5.19 17.82
N GLU A 103 -14.73 -4.94 18.26
CA GLU A 103 -15.04 -4.71 19.67
C GLU A 103 -14.81 -5.98 20.51
N LYS A 104 -15.05 -7.17 19.96
CA LYS A 104 -14.99 -8.43 20.72
C LYS A 104 -13.59 -8.79 21.22
N LEU A 105 -12.56 -8.34 20.52
CA LEU A 105 -11.16 -8.58 20.87
C LEU A 105 -10.57 -7.49 21.76
N GLY A 106 -11.32 -6.42 22.05
CA GLY A 106 -10.84 -5.29 22.84
C GLY A 106 -9.74 -4.49 22.13
N ASP A 107 -8.88 -3.85 22.93
CA ASP A 107 -7.77 -3.01 22.47
C ASP A 107 -6.45 -3.76 22.70
N ASN A 108 -6.16 -4.74 21.83
CA ASN A 108 -4.98 -5.61 21.91
C ASN A 108 -4.27 -5.66 20.56
N LEU A 109 -2.97 -5.97 20.56
CA LEU A 109 -2.26 -6.23 19.30
C LEU A 109 -2.62 -7.62 18.77
N PHE A 110 -2.74 -7.76 17.45
CA PHE A 110 -3.02 -9.06 16.83
C PHE A 110 -1.97 -10.12 17.17
N ASN A 111 -0.70 -9.72 17.31
CA ASN A 111 0.40 -10.63 17.67
C ASN A 111 0.39 -11.06 19.16
N GLU A 112 -0.58 -10.59 19.95
CA GLU A 112 -0.85 -11.04 21.32
C GLU A 112 -2.05 -12.01 21.39
N ILE A 113 -2.77 -12.19 20.27
CA ILE A 113 -3.99 -12.98 20.18
C ILE A 113 -3.70 -14.29 19.45
N HIS A 114 -4.22 -15.40 19.95
CA HIS A 114 -4.05 -16.69 19.29
C HIS A 114 -5.05 -16.82 18.12
N SER A 115 -4.63 -17.42 17.01
CA SER A 115 -5.46 -17.53 15.80
C SER A 115 -6.83 -18.18 16.01
N SER A 116 -6.94 -19.10 16.98
CA SER A 116 -8.21 -19.73 17.37
C SER A 116 -9.27 -18.75 17.87
N ASP A 117 -8.83 -17.61 18.43
CA ASP A 117 -9.71 -16.62 19.05
C ASP A 117 -10.18 -15.56 18.03
N ILE A 118 -9.60 -15.57 16.82
CA ILE A 118 -9.92 -14.65 15.73
C ILE A 118 -11.00 -15.21 14.80
N LYS A 119 -11.09 -16.54 14.71
CA LYS A 119 -12.03 -17.20 13.82
C LYS A 119 -13.47 -16.76 14.13
N ASP A 120 -14.21 -16.39 13.09
CA ASP A 120 -15.61 -15.95 13.18
C ASP A 120 -15.82 -14.71 14.08
N VAL A 121 -14.77 -13.91 14.30
CA VAL A 121 -14.88 -12.61 14.97
C VAL A 121 -15.37 -11.56 13.96
N PRO A 122 -16.51 -10.89 14.22
CA PRO A 122 -17.04 -9.87 13.31
C PRO A 122 -16.11 -8.67 13.20
N VAL A 123 -16.05 -8.13 11.98
CA VAL A 123 -15.41 -6.85 11.69
C VAL A 123 -16.40 -5.72 11.95
N ILE A 124 -15.89 -4.60 12.47
CA ILE A 124 -16.67 -3.39 12.73
C ILE A 124 -16.14 -2.20 11.91
N ILE A 125 -16.96 -1.16 11.83
CA ILE A 125 -16.59 0.18 11.38
C ILE A 125 -16.91 1.13 12.52
N ARG A 126 -15.88 1.76 13.09
CA ARG A 126 -16.06 2.78 14.13
C ARG A 126 -16.53 4.09 13.52
N GLU A 127 -17.41 4.77 14.24
CA GLU A 127 -17.95 6.06 13.84
C GLU A 127 -16.93 7.17 14.11
N VAL A 128 -17.04 8.28 13.39
CA VAL A 128 -16.17 9.45 13.53
C VAL A 128 -17.01 10.67 13.86
N SER A 129 -16.51 11.49 14.78
CA SER A 129 -17.08 12.80 15.09
C SER A 129 -15.96 13.76 15.48
N ASN A 130 -15.99 14.98 14.92
CA ASN A 130 -15.03 16.04 15.22
C ASN A 130 -13.56 15.60 15.14
N GLY A 131 -13.21 14.81 14.12
CA GLY A 131 -11.85 14.28 13.94
C GLY A 131 -11.44 13.15 14.89
N VAL A 132 -12.36 12.62 15.70
CA VAL A 132 -12.11 11.56 16.67
C VAL A 132 -12.89 10.30 16.30
N ILE A 133 -12.19 9.17 16.22
CA ILE A 133 -12.80 7.84 16.08
C ILE A 133 -13.44 7.47 17.43
N GLN A 134 -14.72 7.16 17.41
CA GLN A 134 -15.57 6.94 18.57
C GLN A 134 -15.61 5.48 18.99
N ASP A 135 -16.03 5.22 20.24
CA ASP A 135 -16.34 3.87 20.70
C ASP A 135 -17.60 3.31 20.03
N ARG A 136 -18.50 4.17 19.51
CA ARG A 136 -19.67 3.76 18.71
C ARG A 136 -19.23 3.13 17.40
N TYR A 137 -19.84 2.01 17.03
CA TYR A 137 -19.51 1.27 15.81
C TYR A 137 -20.74 0.64 15.14
N LEU A 138 -20.54 0.21 13.90
CA LEU A 138 -21.45 -0.62 13.14
C LEU A 138 -20.78 -1.97 12.84
N GLU A 139 -21.49 -3.07 13.04
CA GLU A 139 -21.03 -4.39 12.60
C GLU A 139 -21.20 -4.53 11.07
N THR A 140 -20.20 -5.14 10.44
CA THR A 140 -20.26 -5.53 9.02
C THR A 140 -20.75 -6.98 8.89
N ILE A 141 -20.88 -7.46 7.65
CA ILE A 141 -21.16 -8.88 7.38
C ILE A 141 -19.89 -9.74 7.40
N ASP A 142 -18.72 -9.11 7.45
CA ASP A 142 -17.43 -9.77 7.37
C ASP A 142 -16.93 -10.21 8.75
N HIS A 143 -16.05 -11.20 8.73
CA HIS A 143 -15.27 -11.62 9.89
C HIS A 143 -13.80 -11.36 9.60
N ILE A 144 -12.98 -11.23 10.66
CA ILE A 144 -11.54 -11.02 10.52
C ILE A 144 -10.98 -12.23 9.75
N PRO A 145 -10.42 -12.01 8.55
CA PRO A 145 -10.07 -13.12 7.68
C PRO A 145 -8.70 -13.71 8.05
N LEU A 146 -8.64 -15.04 8.13
CA LEU A 146 -7.38 -15.76 7.97
C LEU A 146 -6.92 -15.62 6.50
N LEU A 147 -5.63 -15.43 6.29
CA LEU A 147 -5.08 -15.18 4.94
C LEU A 147 -5.40 -16.32 3.95
N ASP A 148 -5.26 -17.57 4.39
CA ASP A 148 -5.52 -18.76 3.55
C ASP A 148 -6.97 -18.80 3.06
N GLU A 149 -7.91 -18.51 3.95
CA GLU A 149 -9.34 -18.57 3.66
C GLU A 149 -9.77 -17.49 2.66
N ILE A 150 -9.29 -16.26 2.84
CA ILE A 150 -9.64 -15.15 1.96
C ILE A 150 -8.96 -15.27 0.59
N LEU A 151 -7.70 -15.71 0.53
CA LEU A 151 -7.05 -16.02 -0.75
C LEU A 151 -7.81 -17.12 -1.49
N GLY A 152 -8.20 -18.20 -0.81
CA GLY A 152 -9.02 -19.27 -1.37
C GLY A 152 -10.34 -18.78 -1.98
N LYS A 153 -11.07 -17.91 -1.26
CA LYS A 153 -12.32 -17.29 -1.73
C LYS A 153 -12.09 -16.40 -2.96
N VAL A 154 -11.12 -15.49 -2.89
CA VAL A 154 -10.80 -14.55 -3.98
C VAL A 154 -10.39 -15.31 -5.24
N PHE A 155 -9.51 -16.28 -5.10
CA PHE A 155 -9.01 -17.06 -6.23
C PHE A 155 -10.02 -18.03 -6.82
N SER A 156 -11.05 -18.42 -6.06
CA SER A 156 -12.20 -19.14 -6.59
C SER A 156 -13.13 -18.23 -7.39
N ALA A 157 -13.31 -16.98 -6.94
CA ALA A 157 -14.13 -15.99 -7.64
C ALA A 157 -13.45 -15.41 -8.88
N ASN A 158 -12.14 -15.18 -8.81
CA ASN A 158 -11.31 -14.68 -9.90
C ASN A 158 -10.00 -15.50 -9.99
N PRO A 159 -9.94 -16.52 -10.88
CA PRO A 159 -8.75 -17.34 -11.05
C PRO A 159 -7.55 -16.56 -11.59
N ASP A 160 -7.79 -15.42 -12.24
CA ASP A 160 -6.78 -14.61 -12.91
C ASP A 160 -6.21 -13.49 -12.02
N ALA A 161 -6.69 -13.37 -10.78
CA ALA A 161 -6.24 -12.34 -9.86
C ALA A 161 -4.76 -12.50 -9.44
N THR A 162 -4.11 -11.37 -9.20
CA THR A 162 -2.82 -11.26 -8.50
C THR A 162 -2.99 -10.39 -7.26
N ILE A 163 -2.59 -10.92 -6.11
CA ILE A 163 -2.73 -10.27 -4.82
C ILE A 163 -1.37 -9.81 -4.30
N PHE A 164 -1.31 -8.57 -3.86
CA PHE A 164 -0.15 -7.96 -3.24
C PHE A 164 -0.35 -7.97 -1.73
N LEU A 165 0.49 -8.67 -0.99
CA LEU A 165 0.42 -8.73 0.45
C LEU A 165 1.41 -7.74 1.05
N ASP A 166 0.89 -6.69 1.68
CA ASP A 166 1.68 -5.76 2.45
C ASP A 166 2.07 -6.39 3.79
N GLY A 167 3.21 -7.10 3.78
CA GLY A 167 3.81 -7.77 4.93
C GLY A 167 4.44 -6.77 5.89
N ARG A 168 3.61 -5.99 6.57
CA ARG A 168 4.04 -4.95 7.49
C ARG A 168 4.77 -5.52 8.70
N ASN A 169 5.44 -4.60 9.41
CA ASN A 169 5.88 -4.75 10.79
C ASN A 169 6.72 -6.00 11.07
N TYR A 170 7.93 -6.05 10.50
CA TYR A 170 8.98 -6.99 10.94
C TYR A 170 8.72 -8.48 10.61
N GLU A 171 7.58 -8.80 10.00
CA GLU A 171 7.06 -10.17 9.91
C GLU A 171 7.01 -10.74 8.48
N ALA A 172 7.35 -9.93 7.46
CA ALA A 172 7.32 -10.37 6.06
C ALA A 172 8.08 -11.70 5.80
N HIS A 173 9.18 -11.94 6.52
CA HIS A 173 9.96 -13.17 6.38
C HIS A 173 9.17 -14.43 6.78
N VAL A 174 8.26 -14.32 7.74
CA VAL A 174 7.36 -15.41 8.16
C VAL A 174 6.28 -15.63 7.11
N ILE A 175 5.71 -14.57 6.55
CA ILE A 175 4.72 -14.65 5.45
C ILE A 175 5.36 -15.31 4.21
N VAL A 176 6.61 -14.97 3.88
CA VAL A 176 7.36 -15.62 2.79
C VAL A 176 7.56 -17.11 3.06
N ALA A 177 7.98 -17.49 4.28
CA ALA A 177 8.12 -18.90 4.64
C ALA A 177 6.78 -19.63 4.56
N TRP A 178 5.70 -19.02 5.07
CA TRP A 178 4.34 -19.57 5.02
C TRP A 178 3.83 -19.78 3.59
N LEU A 179 4.04 -18.81 2.68
CA LEU A 179 3.67 -18.92 1.27
C LEU A 179 4.52 -19.94 0.52
N SER A 180 5.80 -20.09 0.89
CA SER A 180 6.69 -21.04 0.21
C SER A 180 6.22 -22.48 0.28
N HIS A 181 5.47 -22.83 1.35
CA HIS A 181 4.84 -24.14 1.51
C HIS A 181 3.47 -24.28 0.82
N ARG A 182 3.03 -23.28 0.04
CA ARG A 182 1.71 -23.24 -0.64
C ARG A 182 1.84 -22.96 -2.14
N PRO A 183 2.16 -23.99 -2.95
CA PRO A 183 2.41 -23.84 -4.39
C PRO A 183 1.31 -23.18 -5.20
N GLU A 184 0.05 -23.32 -4.78
CA GLU A 184 -1.13 -22.73 -5.40
C GLU A 184 -1.09 -21.19 -5.47
N TYR A 185 -0.23 -20.53 -4.67
CA TYR A 185 -0.10 -19.07 -4.62
C TYR A 185 1.15 -18.50 -5.30
N HIS A 186 2.11 -19.34 -5.70
CA HIS A 186 3.44 -18.90 -6.18
C HIS A 186 3.43 -17.99 -7.41
N GLN A 187 2.43 -18.11 -8.30
CA GLN A 187 2.26 -17.25 -9.48
C GLN A 187 1.11 -16.25 -9.34
N ARG A 188 0.63 -16.04 -8.12
CA ARG A 188 -0.59 -15.26 -7.87
C ARG A 188 -0.44 -14.26 -6.72
N VAL A 189 0.63 -14.37 -5.94
CA VAL A 189 0.86 -13.54 -4.77
C VAL A 189 2.24 -12.88 -4.83
N VAL A 190 2.28 -11.58 -4.51
CA VAL A 190 3.51 -10.79 -4.32
C VAL A 190 3.59 -10.36 -2.86
N VAL A 191 4.73 -10.55 -2.21
CA VAL A 191 4.95 -10.07 -0.84
C VAL A 191 5.74 -8.77 -0.85
N LEU A 192 5.16 -7.73 -0.27
CA LEU A 192 5.86 -6.49 0.03
C LEU A 192 6.55 -6.58 1.37
N PHE A 193 7.72 -5.95 1.49
CA PHE A 193 8.44 -5.84 2.76
C PHE A 193 9.31 -4.60 2.82
N TYR A 194 9.55 -4.12 4.03
CA TYR A 194 10.17 -2.81 4.28
C TYR A 194 11.60 -2.90 4.76
N THR A 195 12.25 -1.74 4.85
CA THR A 195 13.62 -1.67 5.34
C THR A 195 13.73 -1.96 6.85
N PHE A 196 12.62 -1.85 7.61
CA PHE A 196 12.61 -1.76 9.07
C PHE A 196 13.46 -2.83 9.79
N GLU A 197 13.16 -4.12 9.63
CA GLU A 197 13.92 -5.24 10.25
C GLU A 197 15.15 -5.65 9.44
N TYR A 198 15.20 -5.23 8.18
CA TYR A 198 16.11 -5.79 7.21
C TYR A 198 17.10 -4.71 6.77
N PRO A 199 18.20 -4.50 7.51
CA PRO A 199 19.19 -3.47 7.19
C PRO A 199 19.89 -3.69 5.84
N HIS A 200 19.84 -4.91 5.30
CA HIS A 200 20.34 -5.29 3.98
C HIS A 200 19.73 -6.64 3.54
N GLY A 201 19.91 -7.00 2.27
CA GLY A 201 19.28 -8.19 1.69
C GLY A 201 19.65 -9.53 2.34
N SER A 202 20.89 -9.70 2.82
CA SER A 202 21.25 -10.94 3.55
C SER A 202 20.55 -11.06 4.90
N ALA A 203 20.25 -9.96 5.59
CA ALA A 203 19.50 -10.01 6.84
C ALA A 203 18.06 -10.49 6.62
N PHE A 204 17.43 -10.07 5.51
CA PHE A 204 16.12 -10.60 5.11
C PHE A 204 16.18 -12.10 4.82
N VAL A 205 17.19 -12.53 4.05
CA VAL A 205 17.44 -13.95 3.78
C VAL A 205 17.57 -14.76 5.07
N ASP A 206 18.39 -14.31 6.02
CA ASP A 206 18.64 -15.02 7.26
C ASP A 206 17.36 -15.12 8.10
N ALA A 207 16.55 -14.06 8.13
CA ALA A 207 15.24 -14.06 8.77
C ALA A 207 14.29 -15.08 8.11
N VAL A 208 14.22 -15.12 6.77
CA VAL A 208 13.39 -16.09 6.05
C VAL A 208 13.85 -17.51 6.35
N LEU A 209 15.16 -17.80 6.31
CA LEU A 209 15.71 -19.12 6.62
C LEU A 209 15.40 -19.56 8.05
N LYS A 210 15.47 -18.64 9.02
CA LYS A 210 15.09 -18.89 10.41
C LYS A 210 13.61 -19.27 10.55
N ALA A 211 12.75 -18.74 9.69
CA ALA A 211 11.33 -19.07 9.62
C ALA A 211 11.03 -20.40 8.88
N GLN A 212 12.05 -21.17 8.52
CA GLN A 212 11.92 -22.52 7.95
C GLN A 212 11.09 -22.57 6.64
N PRO A 213 11.58 -21.90 5.56
CA PRO A 213 10.87 -21.86 4.30
C PRO A 213 11.03 -23.18 3.53
N ALA A 214 10.19 -23.41 2.52
CA ALA A 214 10.42 -24.44 1.52
C ALA A 214 11.75 -24.20 0.78
N SER A 215 12.41 -25.27 0.35
CA SER A 215 13.78 -25.19 -0.21
C SER A 215 13.93 -24.30 -1.45
N ASP A 216 12.84 -24.09 -2.19
CA ASP A 216 12.79 -23.35 -3.45
C ASP A 216 12.22 -21.93 -3.32
N TRP A 217 11.94 -21.45 -2.09
CA TRP A 217 11.30 -20.15 -1.81
C TRP A 217 11.88 -18.97 -2.60
N ARG A 218 13.20 -18.97 -2.80
CA ARG A 218 13.96 -17.96 -3.55
C ARG A 218 13.49 -17.80 -5.00
N LYS A 219 12.99 -18.88 -5.59
CA LYS A 219 12.51 -18.94 -6.97
C LYS A 219 10.99 -18.88 -7.04
N SER A 220 10.29 -19.44 -6.06
CA SER A 220 8.83 -19.51 -6.08
C SER A 220 8.16 -18.20 -5.65
N ILE A 221 8.67 -17.52 -4.62
CA ILE A 221 7.97 -16.38 -4.01
C ILE A 221 8.35 -15.07 -4.69
N ALA A 222 7.36 -14.38 -5.27
CA ALA A 222 7.53 -13.05 -5.83
C ALA A 222 7.62 -12.01 -4.70
N LEU A 223 8.65 -11.18 -4.76
CA LEU A 223 8.98 -10.20 -3.74
C LEU A 223 9.01 -8.78 -4.30
N MET A 224 8.53 -7.82 -3.50
CA MET A 224 8.56 -6.39 -3.80
C MET A 224 9.07 -5.60 -2.58
N PRO A 225 10.39 -5.42 -2.40
CA PRO A 225 10.91 -4.53 -1.38
C PRO A 225 10.35 -3.11 -1.56
N ALA A 226 9.92 -2.50 -0.46
CA ALA A 226 9.33 -1.19 -0.39
C ALA A 226 10.17 -0.25 0.49
N LEU A 227 10.28 1.00 0.04
CA LEU A 227 11.08 2.02 0.70
C LEU A 227 10.31 3.35 0.77
N PHE A 228 10.18 3.86 1.99
CA PHE A 228 9.64 5.17 2.29
C PHE A 228 10.75 6.22 2.42
N PRO A 229 10.52 7.49 2.02
CA PRO A 229 11.49 8.57 2.20
C PRO A 229 11.98 8.69 3.63
N GLU A 230 11.09 8.55 4.60
CA GLU A 230 11.38 8.65 6.03
C GLU A 230 12.38 7.57 6.50
N GLU A 231 12.43 6.42 5.82
CA GLU A 231 13.37 5.34 6.12
C GLU A 231 14.80 5.63 5.65
N LEU A 232 14.98 6.53 4.68
CA LEU A 232 16.31 6.88 4.15
C LEU A 232 17.22 7.47 5.23
N CYS A 233 16.65 8.27 6.14
CA CYS A 233 17.37 8.81 7.28
C CYS A 233 17.90 7.70 8.20
N ARG A 234 17.09 6.67 8.45
CA ARG A 234 17.50 5.50 9.23
C ARG A 234 18.62 4.73 8.52
N LEU A 235 18.49 4.51 7.21
CA LEU A 235 19.52 3.84 6.40
C LEU A 235 20.83 4.63 6.37
N ALA A 236 20.78 5.95 6.29
CA ALA A 236 21.97 6.82 6.35
C ALA A 236 22.65 6.74 7.72
N ARG A 237 21.88 6.68 8.82
CA ARG A 237 22.41 6.49 10.18
C ARG A 237 23.10 5.13 10.37
N LEU A 238 22.61 4.07 9.74
CA LEU A 238 23.31 2.77 9.73
C LEU A 238 24.71 2.87 9.09
N ARG A 239 24.94 3.92 8.30
CA ARG A 239 26.23 4.27 7.69
C ARG A 239 26.95 5.41 8.42
N GLN A 240 26.56 5.69 9.65
CA GLN A 240 27.15 6.70 10.54
C GLN A 240 27.02 8.14 10.02
N VAL A 241 26.00 8.43 9.20
CA VAL A 241 25.65 9.78 8.77
C VAL A 241 24.53 10.33 9.65
N THR A 242 24.81 11.38 10.42
CA THR A 242 23.86 11.97 11.39
C THR A 242 23.02 13.10 10.81
N GLU A 243 23.60 13.89 9.91
CA GLU A 243 22.96 15.01 9.20
C GLU A 243 23.07 14.76 7.69
N PRO A 244 22.23 13.87 7.14
CA PRO A 244 22.42 13.39 5.78
C PRO A 244 21.99 14.46 4.76
N THR A 245 22.80 14.62 3.72
CA THR A 245 22.42 15.36 2.51
C THR A 245 21.52 14.52 1.61
N VAL A 246 20.92 15.13 0.57
CA VAL A 246 20.18 14.39 -0.46
C VAL A 246 21.02 13.28 -1.11
N ASP A 247 22.32 13.51 -1.31
CA ASP A 247 23.24 12.51 -1.85
C ASP A 247 23.47 11.34 -0.88
N ASP A 248 23.61 11.62 0.42
CA ASP A 248 23.76 10.59 1.44
C ASP A 248 22.51 9.73 1.56
N LEU A 249 21.32 10.36 1.55
CA LEU A 249 20.02 9.68 1.57
C LEU A 249 19.85 8.79 0.32
N TYR A 250 20.14 9.32 -0.86
CA TYR A 250 20.10 8.57 -2.11
C TYR A 250 21.06 7.38 -2.07
N LEU A 251 22.32 7.58 -1.66
CA LEU A 251 23.32 6.52 -1.60
C LEU A 251 22.93 5.45 -0.58
N ALA A 252 22.34 5.83 0.56
CA ALA A 252 21.85 4.91 1.56
C ALA A 252 20.75 3.99 1.00
N GLY A 253 19.72 4.58 0.38
CA GLY A 253 18.65 3.82 -0.27
C GLY A 253 19.14 2.95 -1.43
N LYS A 254 20.03 3.49 -2.27
CA LYS A 254 20.63 2.75 -3.39
C LYS A 254 21.38 1.51 -2.91
N THR A 255 22.22 1.66 -1.88
CA THR A 255 22.98 0.54 -1.30
C THR A 255 22.05 -0.53 -0.72
N TRP A 256 20.94 -0.13 -0.10
CA TRP A 256 19.95 -1.09 0.39
C TRP A 256 19.30 -1.88 -0.77
N ILE A 257 18.84 -1.19 -1.82
CA ILE A 257 18.28 -1.82 -3.04
C ILE A 257 19.31 -2.76 -3.68
N ASP A 258 20.54 -2.30 -3.90
CA ASP A 258 21.62 -3.12 -4.45
C ASP A 258 21.83 -4.40 -3.61
N SER A 259 21.83 -4.28 -2.28
CA SER A 259 22.02 -5.41 -1.37
C SER A 259 20.95 -6.50 -1.53
N LEU A 260 19.72 -6.10 -1.85
CA LEU A 260 18.60 -7.00 -2.12
C LEU A 260 18.71 -7.64 -3.49
N LEU A 261 19.00 -6.84 -4.53
CA LEU A 261 19.12 -7.32 -5.91
C LEU A 261 20.33 -8.24 -6.12
N MET A 262 21.35 -8.17 -5.24
CA MET A 262 22.47 -9.11 -5.19
C MET A 262 22.10 -10.48 -4.61
N GLN A 263 20.99 -10.59 -3.88
CA GLN A 263 20.53 -11.90 -3.40
C GLN A 263 19.89 -12.68 -4.55
N ASP A 264 20.08 -13.99 -4.55
CA ASP A 264 19.34 -14.88 -5.44
C ASP A 264 17.90 -15.03 -4.91
N MET A 265 17.06 -14.03 -5.16
CA MET A 265 15.65 -13.99 -4.80
C MET A 265 14.84 -13.49 -5.99
N ARG A 266 13.60 -13.97 -6.14
CA ARG A 266 12.65 -13.51 -7.15
C ARG A 266 12.06 -12.15 -6.77
N ILE A 267 12.88 -11.11 -6.88
CA ILE A 267 12.44 -9.72 -6.77
C ILE A 267 11.82 -9.30 -8.11
N VAL A 268 10.51 -9.11 -8.12
CA VAL A 268 9.73 -8.78 -9.33
C VAL A 268 9.56 -7.28 -9.52
N ALA A 269 9.61 -6.52 -8.43
CA ALA A 269 9.50 -5.07 -8.44
C ALA A 269 10.28 -4.45 -7.28
N VAL A 270 10.62 -3.16 -7.38
CA VAL A 270 11.02 -2.34 -6.23
C VAL A 270 10.01 -1.20 -6.10
N HIS A 271 9.45 -1.05 -4.90
CA HIS A 271 8.51 -0.01 -4.56
C HIS A 271 9.24 1.15 -3.86
N VAL A 272 9.19 2.35 -4.44
CA VAL A 272 9.69 3.56 -3.78
C VAL A 272 8.56 4.56 -3.67
N VAL A 273 8.29 5.01 -2.45
CA VAL A 273 7.29 6.04 -2.18
C VAL A 273 7.93 7.41 -2.38
N PHE A 274 7.28 8.30 -3.15
CA PHE A 274 7.74 9.67 -3.36
C PHE A 274 6.57 10.57 -3.81
N SER A 275 6.79 11.87 -3.81
CA SER A 275 5.78 12.91 -4.02
C SER A 275 6.25 14.02 -4.98
N ARG A 276 7.55 14.06 -5.30
CA ARG A 276 8.17 15.06 -6.21
C ARG A 276 7.97 16.50 -5.73
N VAL A 277 7.95 16.72 -4.42
CA VAL A 277 7.92 18.08 -3.88
C VAL A 277 9.25 18.77 -4.13
N THR A 278 9.22 20.08 -4.32
CA THR A 278 10.41 20.88 -4.57
C THR A 278 10.54 21.97 -3.50
N LYS A 279 11.77 22.39 -3.22
CA LYS A 279 12.09 23.34 -2.14
C LYS A 279 11.46 24.72 -2.32
N ASN A 280 10.89 25.04 -3.48
CA ASN A 280 10.14 26.28 -3.69
C ASN A 280 8.80 26.32 -2.92
N LEU A 281 8.30 25.19 -2.44
CA LEU A 281 7.10 25.09 -1.60
C LEU A 281 7.39 25.36 -0.12
N LEU A 282 8.67 25.50 0.26
CA LEU A 282 9.08 25.79 1.62
C LEU A 282 8.91 27.28 1.94
N GLY A 283 8.50 27.57 3.19
CA GLY A 283 8.49 28.93 3.72
C GLY A 283 9.90 29.55 3.85
N ARG A 284 9.96 30.84 4.22
CA ARG A 284 11.23 31.57 4.41
C ARG A 284 12.05 31.06 5.60
N VAL A 285 11.39 30.49 6.61
CA VAL A 285 12.01 29.88 7.79
C VAL A 285 11.55 28.43 7.82
N VAL A 286 12.48 27.49 7.67
CA VAL A 286 12.18 26.07 7.55
C VAL A 286 12.78 25.34 8.75
N VAL A 287 11.95 24.59 9.46
CA VAL A 287 12.40 23.71 10.53
C VAL A 287 13.19 22.54 9.93
N ALA A 288 14.26 22.11 10.60
CA ALA A 288 15.16 21.08 10.08
C ALA A 288 14.43 19.80 9.64
N ASP A 289 13.44 19.34 10.41
CA ASP A 289 12.65 18.14 10.09
C ASP A 289 11.83 18.29 8.80
N VAL A 290 11.31 19.49 8.52
CA VAL A 290 10.56 19.78 7.28
C VAL A 290 11.51 19.78 6.09
N LEU A 291 12.69 20.39 6.23
CA LEU A 291 13.71 20.36 5.19
C LEU A 291 14.17 18.92 4.90
N LEU A 292 14.39 18.13 5.94
CA LEU A 292 14.80 16.73 5.83
C LEU A 292 13.74 15.86 5.14
N ALA A 293 12.45 16.12 5.38
CA ALA A 293 11.37 15.44 4.67
C ALA A 293 11.40 15.73 3.16
N PHE A 294 11.65 16.98 2.77
CA PHE A 294 11.82 17.37 1.36
C PHE A 294 13.08 16.78 0.73
N ASP A 295 14.19 16.77 1.47
CA ASP A 295 15.45 16.17 1.00
C ASP A 295 15.31 14.64 0.82
N SER A 296 14.56 13.99 1.71
CA SER A 296 14.24 12.57 1.62
C SER A 296 13.34 12.27 0.42
N ASP A 297 12.33 13.11 0.15
CA ASP A 297 11.51 12.98 -1.05
C ASP A 297 12.34 13.14 -2.33
N GLN A 298 13.22 14.15 -2.37
CA GLN A 298 14.12 14.36 -3.50
C GLN A 298 15.06 13.16 -3.73
N ALA A 299 15.58 12.56 -2.65
CA ALA A 299 16.37 11.34 -2.74
C ALA A 299 15.54 10.15 -3.23
N ALA A 300 14.29 10.00 -2.79
CA ALA A 300 13.37 8.96 -3.23
C ALA A 300 13.02 9.09 -4.73
N VAL A 301 12.84 10.30 -5.25
CA VAL A 301 12.69 10.55 -6.70
C VAL A 301 13.90 10.03 -7.48
N ARG A 302 15.12 10.30 -6.99
CA ARG A 302 16.35 9.78 -7.63
C ARG A 302 16.42 8.26 -7.59
N LEU A 303 15.96 7.64 -6.50
CA LEU A 303 15.89 6.17 -6.38
C LEU A 303 14.89 5.57 -7.36
N ALA A 304 13.75 6.22 -7.60
CA ALA A 304 12.76 5.78 -8.57
C ALA A 304 13.35 5.74 -9.99
N HIS A 305 14.04 6.82 -10.41
CA HIS A 305 14.77 6.84 -11.69
C HIS A 305 15.91 5.81 -11.73
N TYR A 306 16.63 5.63 -10.63
CA TYR A 306 17.66 4.60 -10.54
C TYR A 306 17.08 3.19 -10.77
N VAL A 307 15.96 2.84 -10.13
CA VAL A 307 15.33 1.53 -10.39
C VAL A 307 14.84 1.44 -11.83
N LYS A 308 14.15 2.46 -12.33
CA LYS A 308 13.44 2.42 -13.60
C LYS A 308 14.36 2.51 -14.83
N GLU A 309 15.39 3.35 -14.78
CA GLU A 309 16.12 3.81 -15.96
C GLU A 309 17.61 3.48 -15.94
N ASP A 310 18.20 3.11 -14.79
CA ASP A 310 19.63 2.81 -14.70
C ASP A 310 20.03 1.63 -15.61
N THR A 311 20.96 1.90 -16.52
CA THR A 311 21.36 0.95 -17.57
C THR A 311 21.94 -0.34 -17.01
N MET A 312 22.62 -0.29 -15.87
CA MET A 312 23.21 -1.47 -15.24
C MET A 312 22.16 -2.33 -14.54
N ILE A 313 21.17 -1.70 -13.88
CA ILE A 313 20.00 -2.41 -13.34
C ILE A 313 19.21 -3.06 -14.48
N ARG A 314 18.88 -2.30 -15.53
CA ARG A 314 18.13 -2.82 -16.68
C ARG A 314 18.85 -3.97 -17.40
N ALA A 315 20.18 -3.90 -17.52
CA ALA A 315 20.97 -4.98 -18.12
C ALA A 315 20.95 -6.27 -17.26
N LYS A 316 21.01 -6.14 -15.93
CA LYS A 316 21.02 -7.30 -15.01
C LYS A 316 19.63 -7.86 -14.71
N ARG A 317 18.61 -6.99 -14.70
CA ARG A 317 17.23 -7.28 -14.28
C ARG A 317 16.25 -6.63 -15.28
N PRO A 318 16.22 -7.09 -16.55
CA PRO A 318 15.44 -6.43 -17.61
C PRO A 318 13.94 -6.37 -17.31
N HIS A 319 13.42 -7.32 -16.55
CA HIS A 319 12.00 -7.44 -16.22
C HIS A 319 11.62 -6.89 -14.84
N LEU A 320 12.57 -6.30 -14.09
CA LEU A 320 12.30 -5.72 -12.78
C LEU A 320 11.37 -4.52 -12.92
N LYS A 321 10.20 -4.55 -12.30
CA LYS A 321 9.25 -3.44 -12.36
C LYS A 321 9.57 -2.35 -11.34
N PHE A 322 9.20 -1.12 -11.65
CA PHE A 322 9.16 -0.05 -10.67
C PHE A 322 7.73 0.15 -10.18
N ALA A 323 7.54 0.08 -8.87
CA ALA A 323 6.24 0.30 -8.24
C ALA A 323 6.22 1.63 -7.49
N ALA A 324 5.06 2.30 -7.54
CA ALA A 324 4.76 3.50 -6.79
C ALA A 324 3.45 3.30 -6.00
N VAL A 325 3.07 4.33 -5.23
CA VAL A 325 1.81 4.35 -4.50
C VAL A 325 1.17 5.73 -4.62
N THR A 326 -0.17 5.72 -4.67
CA THR A 326 -1.02 6.88 -4.46
C THR A 326 -1.81 6.63 -3.18
N ARG A 327 -1.44 7.35 -2.12
CA ARG A 327 -2.04 7.17 -0.79
C ARG A 327 -2.64 8.48 -0.30
N CYS A 328 -3.95 8.48 -0.10
CA CYS A 328 -4.67 9.59 0.47
C CYS A 328 -4.64 9.54 2.01
N TYR A 329 -5.41 10.42 2.65
CA TYR A 329 -5.67 10.34 4.09
C TYR A 329 -6.64 9.19 4.38
N ASP A 330 -6.62 8.65 5.60
CA ASP A 330 -7.53 7.55 5.96
C ASP A 330 -8.96 8.09 6.19
N PHE A 331 -9.09 9.33 6.70
CA PHE A 331 -10.34 10.10 6.66
C PHE A 331 -10.09 11.61 6.82
N ALA A 332 -11.06 12.42 6.42
CA ALA A 332 -11.12 13.83 6.75
C ALA A 332 -12.45 14.17 7.43
N ALA A 333 -12.44 15.19 8.27
CA ALA A 333 -13.63 15.65 8.97
C ALA A 333 -13.63 17.17 9.10
N PHE A 334 -14.82 17.77 9.08
CA PHE A 334 -15.03 19.13 9.57
C PHE A 334 -15.02 19.12 11.10
N LEU A 335 -14.19 19.98 11.67
CA LEU A 335 -14.10 20.19 13.11
C LEU A 335 -15.16 21.20 13.56
N ASP A 336 -15.47 21.23 14.85
CA ASP A 336 -16.45 22.19 15.42
C ASP A 336 -16.11 23.66 15.12
N CYS A 337 -14.84 23.96 14.86
CA CYS A 337 -14.36 25.29 14.46
C CYS A 337 -14.58 25.62 12.97
N GLY A 338 -15.17 24.70 12.20
CA GLY A 338 -15.39 24.82 10.75
C GLY A 338 -14.16 24.46 9.89
N GLU A 339 -13.04 24.07 10.50
CA GLU A 339 -11.84 23.64 9.78
C GLU A 339 -12.00 22.21 9.26
N ARG A 340 -11.67 21.97 7.98
CA ARG A 340 -11.48 20.60 7.46
C ARG A 340 -10.08 20.10 7.84
N ALA A 341 -10.01 19.01 8.60
CA ALA A 341 -8.76 18.36 8.98
C ALA A 341 -8.66 16.95 8.36
N GLU A 342 -7.44 16.57 8.02
CA GLU A 342 -7.10 15.25 7.47
C GLU A 342 -6.39 14.40 8.53
N PHE A 343 -6.68 13.10 8.54
CA PHE A 343 -6.22 12.17 9.56
C PHE A 343 -5.66 10.90 8.92
N SER A 344 -4.63 10.36 9.56
CA SER A 344 -4.22 8.96 9.42
C SER A 344 -4.67 8.18 10.65
N ILE A 345 -4.66 6.86 10.54
CA ILE A 345 -4.91 5.93 11.63
C ILE A 345 -3.56 5.43 12.13
N ASP A 346 -3.32 5.59 13.43
CA ASP A 346 -2.18 4.98 14.09
C ASP A 346 -2.44 3.46 14.17
N ILE A 347 -1.73 2.70 13.34
CA ILE A 347 -1.92 1.27 13.18
C ILE A 347 -1.74 0.46 14.48
N LYS A 348 -1.04 0.98 15.49
CA LYS A 348 -0.80 0.28 16.76
C LYS A 348 -1.90 0.53 17.79
N THR A 349 -2.76 1.52 17.56
CA THR A 349 -3.82 1.91 18.50
C THR A 349 -5.21 1.99 17.84
N GLY A 350 -5.27 1.97 16.50
CA GLY A 350 -6.48 2.21 15.72
C GLY A 350 -7.03 3.64 15.85
N ARG A 351 -6.30 4.57 16.48
CA ARG A 351 -6.77 5.93 16.77
C ARG A 351 -6.35 6.93 15.69
N ALA A 352 -7.15 7.99 15.57
CA ALA A 352 -6.88 9.08 14.64
C ALA A 352 -5.62 9.86 15.05
N ARG A 353 -4.78 10.12 14.06
CA ARG A 353 -3.64 11.04 14.14
C ARG A 353 -3.82 12.13 13.10
N ARG A 354 -4.00 13.36 13.58
CA ARG A 354 -4.12 14.53 12.71
C ARG A 354 -2.84 14.72 11.90
N HIS A 355 -3.01 14.98 10.61
CA HIS A 355 -1.92 15.36 9.73
C HIS A 355 -1.33 16.72 10.11
N GLU A 356 -0.03 16.88 9.90
CA GLU A 356 0.68 18.14 10.20
C GLU A 356 0.15 19.28 9.32
N THR A 357 0.09 20.50 9.85
CA THR A 357 -0.41 21.66 9.12
C THR A 357 0.70 22.48 8.44
N ASP A 358 1.96 22.12 8.69
CA ASP A 358 3.14 22.71 8.06
C ASP A 358 3.34 22.25 6.59
N GLU A 359 4.46 22.64 5.98
CA GLU A 359 4.76 22.38 4.57
C GLU A 359 4.85 20.89 4.21
N ARG A 360 4.95 19.97 5.18
CA ARG A 360 4.86 18.52 4.91
C ARG A 360 3.51 18.11 4.35
N LYS A 361 2.46 18.94 4.49
CA LYS A 361 1.17 18.73 3.81
C LYS A 361 1.32 18.61 2.29
N TYR A 362 2.28 19.31 1.68
CA TYR A 362 2.51 19.24 0.24
C TYR A 362 3.02 17.86 -0.21
N ILE A 363 3.82 17.18 0.62
CA ILE A 363 4.25 15.80 0.37
C ILE A 363 3.02 14.91 0.33
N ARG A 364 2.18 14.97 1.36
CA ARG A 364 0.96 14.14 1.44
C ARG A 364 -0.03 14.42 0.33
N TRP A 365 -0.32 15.69 0.03
CA TRP A 365 -1.25 16.04 -1.05
C TRP A 365 -0.74 15.53 -2.39
N ARG A 366 0.55 15.73 -2.70
CA ARG A 366 1.15 15.20 -3.93
C ARG A 366 1.12 13.67 -3.98
N LYS A 367 1.37 12.99 -2.85
CA LYS A 367 1.26 11.53 -2.71
C LYS A 367 -0.17 11.02 -2.90
N GLY A 368 -1.16 11.78 -2.44
CA GLY A 368 -2.58 11.44 -2.55
C GLY A 368 -3.25 11.88 -3.85
N THR A 369 -2.52 12.56 -4.74
CA THR A 369 -3.02 12.97 -6.05
C THR A 369 -2.71 11.89 -7.10
N PRO A 370 -3.74 11.27 -7.71
CA PRO A 370 -3.56 10.31 -8.78
C PRO A 370 -2.74 10.88 -9.95
N GLY A 371 -1.94 10.03 -10.58
CA GLY A 371 -1.15 10.39 -11.76
C GLY A 371 0.15 11.15 -11.47
N ASN A 372 0.50 11.46 -10.22
CA ASN A 372 1.78 12.08 -9.87
C ASN A 372 2.93 11.06 -9.81
N SER A 373 2.84 10.08 -8.90
CA SER A 373 3.86 9.07 -8.68
C SER A 373 3.84 7.99 -9.78
N ALA A 374 2.67 7.75 -10.38
CA ALA A 374 2.48 6.83 -11.49
C ALA A 374 3.24 7.20 -12.78
N THR A 375 3.72 8.45 -12.92
CA THR A 375 4.37 8.95 -14.15
C THR A 375 5.56 8.16 -14.68
N ILE A 376 6.28 7.51 -13.78
CA ILE A 376 7.45 6.69 -14.13
C ILE A 376 7.25 5.21 -13.74
N ALA A 377 6.09 4.89 -13.18
CA ALA A 377 5.80 3.58 -12.60
C ALA A 377 5.38 2.57 -13.66
N ASP A 378 5.81 1.31 -13.46
CA ASP A 378 5.18 0.17 -14.11
C ASP A 378 3.88 -0.18 -13.37
N TRP A 379 3.93 -0.14 -12.03
CA TRP A 379 2.83 -0.52 -11.14
C TRP A 379 2.51 0.60 -10.16
N VAL A 380 1.24 0.85 -9.86
CA VAL A 380 0.83 1.77 -8.80
C VAL A 380 -0.21 1.13 -7.90
N ILE A 381 0.03 1.12 -6.60
CA ILE A 381 -0.98 0.79 -5.59
C ILE A 381 -1.75 2.07 -5.30
N SER A 382 -3.08 2.07 -5.41
CA SER A 382 -3.86 3.30 -5.34
C SER A 382 -5.13 3.15 -4.51
N ASP A 383 -5.37 4.13 -3.64
CA ASP A 383 -6.67 4.37 -2.97
C ASP A 383 -7.75 4.87 -3.95
N ARG A 384 -7.36 5.33 -5.14
CA ARG A 384 -8.22 5.93 -6.16
C ARG A 384 -7.86 5.36 -7.52
N SER A 385 -8.05 4.05 -7.67
CA SER A 385 -7.54 3.31 -8.82
C SER A 385 -8.18 3.74 -10.13
N GLU A 386 -9.44 4.14 -10.13
CA GLU A 386 -10.15 4.65 -11.31
C GLU A 386 -9.59 5.97 -11.78
N ASP A 387 -9.25 6.88 -10.86
CA ASP A 387 -8.64 8.15 -11.21
C ASP A 387 -7.24 7.95 -11.80
N GLU A 388 -6.45 7.01 -11.25
CA GLU A 388 -5.14 6.64 -11.83
C GLU A 388 -5.28 6.15 -13.27
N MET A 389 -6.20 5.20 -13.50
CA MET A 389 -6.44 4.64 -14.82
C MET A 389 -6.98 5.71 -15.78
N ALA A 390 -7.97 6.49 -15.35
CA ALA A 390 -8.61 7.53 -16.15
C ALA A 390 -7.64 8.63 -16.58
N ILE A 391 -6.78 9.11 -15.68
CA ILE A 391 -5.74 10.09 -16.02
C ILE A 391 -4.82 9.54 -17.12
N TRP A 392 -4.47 8.26 -17.07
CA TRP A 392 -3.66 7.64 -18.10
C TRP A 392 -4.36 7.62 -19.46
N GLU A 393 -5.67 7.35 -19.47
CA GLU A 393 -6.48 7.40 -20.69
C GLU A 393 -6.56 8.80 -21.30
N TRP A 394 -6.76 9.83 -20.49
CA TRP A 394 -6.72 11.21 -20.95
C TRP A 394 -5.36 11.60 -21.51
N ARG A 395 -4.27 11.20 -20.84
CA ARG A 395 -2.90 11.44 -21.29
C ARG A 395 -2.58 10.76 -22.60
N ASN A 396 -3.11 9.55 -22.83
CA ASN A 396 -3.00 8.85 -24.11
C ASN A 396 -3.67 9.63 -25.27
N GLN A 397 -4.61 10.53 -24.97
CA GLN A 397 -5.22 11.46 -25.92
C GLN A 397 -4.54 12.84 -25.98
N GLY A 398 -3.40 12.99 -25.30
CA GLY A 398 -2.66 14.25 -25.23
C GLY A 398 -3.28 15.30 -24.30
N ILE A 399 -4.18 14.89 -23.40
CA ILE A 399 -4.84 15.78 -22.44
C ILE A 399 -4.31 15.47 -21.04
N ASP A 400 -3.65 16.45 -20.42
CA ASP A 400 -3.22 16.34 -19.01
C ASP A 400 -4.32 16.90 -18.12
N ARG A 401 -5.05 16.01 -17.44
CA ARG A 401 -6.10 16.39 -16.49
C ARG A 401 -5.53 16.59 -15.10
N GLU A 402 -6.04 17.62 -14.43
CA GLU A 402 -5.77 17.83 -13.01
C GLU A 402 -6.77 17.05 -12.16
N VAL A 403 -6.26 16.29 -11.18
CA VAL A 403 -7.07 15.61 -10.19
C VAL A 403 -6.68 16.09 -8.80
N SER A 404 -7.69 16.39 -7.99
CA SER A 404 -7.49 16.82 -6.60
C SER A 404 -6.98 15.67 -5.73
N HIS A 405 -6.24 15.96 -4.67
CA HIS A 405 -5.87 14.96 -3.65
C HIS A 405 -7.04 14.57 -2.74
N LEU A 406 -8.16 15.30 -2.81
CA LEU A 406 -9.36 15.03 -2.01
C LEU A 406 -10.03 13.73 -2.46
N SER A 407 -10.36 12.88 -1.50
CA SER A 407 -11.08 11.61 -1.63
C SER A 407 -12.46 11.76 -0.99
N PRO A 408 -13.52 12.14 -1.74
CA PRO A 408 -14.84 12.43 -1.18
C PRO A 408 -15.47 11.27 -0.40
N HIS A 409 -15.14 10.03 -0.76
CA HIS A 409 -15.62 8.84 -0.07
C HIS A 409 -14.99 8.61 1.32
N LEU A 410 -14.01 9.44 1.70
CA LEU A 410 -13.37 9.46 3.03
C LEU A 410 -13.62 10.80 3.75
N ASP A 411 -14.40 11.71 3.16
CA ASP A 411 -14.76 13.00 3.76
C ASP A 411 -16.05 12.84 4.58
N VAL A 412 -15.87 12.73 5.90
CA VAL A 412 -16.96 12.58 6.87
C VAL A 412 -17.69 13.92 7.01
N ASN A 413 -18.97 13.94 6.64
CA ASN A 413 -19.87 15.07 6.89
C ASN A 413 -20.46 14.88 8.29
N VAL A 414 -20.03 15.71 9.25
CA VAL A 414 -20.59 15.74 10.61
C VAL A 414 -21.51 16.94 10.74
#